data_AF-A0A1K0JI24-F1
#
_entry.id   AF-A0A1K0JI24-F1
#
_cell.length_a   1.000
_cell.length_b   1.000
_cell.length_c   1.000
_cell.angle_alpha   90.00
_cell.angle_beta   90.00
_cell.angle_gamma   90.00
#
_symmetry.space_group_name_H-M   'P 1'
#
loop_
_entity.id
_entity.type
_entity.pdbx_description
1 polymer ?
#
loop_
_entity_poly.entity_id
_entity_poly.type
_entity_poly.pdbx_seq_one_letter_code
_entity_poly.pdbx_strand_id
1 'polypeptide(L)'
;MAPVALARHGDEAVAAWRAVGGPVVLKIESPDITHKTEVGGVLLKLNDEATVRQGFATLMQRAAAARPEARLEGVIVQPMAAGQLELVIGVQRDPGFGMVLMVGLGGVLVEVLKDVVFRRAPFSEA
;
A
#
# COMPACT_ATOMS: atom_id res chain seq x y z
N MET A 1 0.93 8.48 10.66
CA MET A 1 1.13 7.81 9.36
C MET A 1 2.62 7.54 9.24
N ALA A 2 3.05 6.30 8.96
CA ALA A 2 4.47 6.03 8.77
C ALA A 2 4.99 6.85 7.58
N PRO A 3 6.15 7.53 7.68
CA PRO A 3 6.64 8.40 6.62
C PRO A 3 6.85 7.61 5.32
N VAL A 4 6.35 8.14 4.22
CA VAL A 4 6.50 7.61 2.86
C VAL A 4 7.44 8.52 2.08
N ALA A 5 8.30 7.94 1.24
CA ALA A 5 9.21 8.68 0.38
C ALA A 5 9.10 8.20 -1.08
N LEU A 6 9.06 9.12 -2.03
CA LEU A 6 9.18 8.82 -3.46
C LEU A 6 10.65 8.79 -3.85
N ALA A 7 11.09 7.68 -4.45
CA ALA A 7 12.40 7.53 -5.05
C ALA A 7 12.30 7.45 -6.57
N ARG A 8 13.17 8.19 -7.27
CA ARG A 8 13.27 8.22 -8.74
C ARG A 8 14.42 7.38 -9.27
N HIS A 9 15.31 6.90 -8.41
CA HIS A 9 16.36 5.94 -8.74
C HIS A 9 16.76 5.08 -7.52
N GLY A 10 17.58 4.05 -7.75
CA GLY A 10 17.96 3.07 -6.73
C GLY A 10 18.64 3.67 -5.50
N ASP A 11 19.53 4.66 -5.66
CA ASP A 11 20.19 5.32 -4.52
C ASP A 11 19.22 6.10 -3.63
N GLU A 12 18.25 6.81 -4.22
CA GLU A 12 17.19 7.47 -3.45
C GLU A 12 16.36 6.45 -2.66
N ALA A 13 16.07 5.28 -3.25
CA ALA A 13 15.34 4.22 -2.58
C ALA A 13 16.12 3.65 -1.38
N VAL A 14 17.43 3.45 -1.55
CA VAL A 14 18.33 3.00 -0.48
C VAL A 14 18.45 4.06 0.62
N ALA A 15 18.57 5.34 0.27
CA ALA A 15 18.62 6.43 1.25
C ALA A 15 17.32 6.50 2.07
N ALA A 16 16.17 6.39 1.43
CA ALA A 16 14.87 6.33 2.09
C ALA A 16 14.75 5.10 3.02
N TRP A 17 15.18 3.92 2.56
CA TRP A 17 15.19 2.71 3.40
C TRP A 17 16.08 2.87 4.65
N ARG A 18 17.29 3.43 4.50
CA ARG A 18 18.18 3.71 5.63
C ARG A 18 17.56 4.68 6.63
N ALA A 19 16.83 5.71 6.15
CA ALA A 19 16.11 6.64 7.01
C ALA A 19 14.94 5.98 7.78
N VAL A 20 14.33 4.93 7.20
CA VAL A 20 13.32 4.12 7.90
C VAL A 20 13.95 3.25 9.00
N GLY A 21 15.14 2.69 8.77
CA GLY A 21 15.86 1.89 9.77
C GLY A 21 15.27 0.50 10.01
N GLY A 22 14.50 -0.04 9.08
CA GLY A 22 13.84 -1.35 9.20
C GLY A 22 13.32 -1.89 7.87
N PRO A 23 12.56 -3.00 7.88
CA PRO A 23 11.99 -3.57 6.66
C PRO A 23 11.03 -2.60 5.97
N VAL A 24 11.10 -2.53 4.65
CA VAL A 24 10.26 -1.65 3.82
C VAL A 24 9.46 -2.44 2.79
N VAL A 25 8.41 -1.80 2.29
CA VAL A 25 7.72 -2.14 1.06
C VAL A 25 8.10 -1.12 -0.01
N LEU A 26 8.30 -1.61 -1.23
CA LEU A 26 8.45 -0.80 -2.43
C LEU A 26 7.18 -0.93 -3.28
N LYS A 27 6.62 0.20 -3.73
CA LYS A 27 5.41 0.25 -4.56
C LYS A 27 5.63 1.16 -5.76
N ILE A 28 5.28 0.72 -6.97
CA ILE A 28 5.34 1.58 -8.15
C ILE A 28 4.42 2.78 -7.95
N GLU A 29 4.89 3.98 -8.32
CA GLU A 29 4.10 5.20 -8.36
C GLU A 29 3.84 5.62 -9.79
N SER A 30 2.57 5.69 -10.16
CA SER A 30 2.12 6.10 -11.48
C SER A 30 0.64 6.49 -11.44
N PRO A 31 0.27 7.66 -11.99
CA PRO A 31 -1.13 8.03 -12.15
C PRO A 31 -1.90 7.12 -13.12
N ASP A 32 -1.21 6.37 -13.99
CA ASP A 32 -1.83 5.50 -14.99
C ASP A 32 -1.97 4.03 -14.54
N ILE A 33 -1.46 3.70 -13.34
CA ILE A 33 -1.48 2.35 -12.75
C ILE A 33 -2.21 2.38 -11.38
N THR A 34 -3.53 2.24 -11.44
CA THR A 34 -4.38 2.18 -10.23
C THR A 34 -4.16 0.89 -9.44
N HIS A 35 -4.18 -0.26 -10.11
CA HIS A 35 -4.04 -1.59 -9.50
C HIS A 35 -2.58 -2.08 -9.55
N LYS A 36 -1.75 -1.55 -8.65
CA LYS A 36 -0.30 -1.81 -8.58
C LYS A 36 0.06 -3.30 -8.52
N THR A 37 -0.72 -4.12 -7.82
CA THR A 37 -0.47 -5.56 -7.67
C THR A 37 -0.58 -6.31 -9.00
N GLU A 38 -1.48 -5.90 -9.90
CA GLU A 38 -1.71 -6.58 -11.18
C GLU A 38 -0.51 -6.49 -12.12
N VAL A 39 0.28 -5.41 -12.01
CA VAL A 39 1.52 -5.25 -12.78
C VAL A 39 2.76 -5.78 -12.04
N GLY A 40 2.56 -6.50 -10.94
CA GLY A 40 3.67 -6.92 -10.06
C GLY A 40 4.42 -5.73 -9.44
N GLY A 41 3.72 -4.60 -9.28
CA GLY A 41 4.21 -3.29 -8.88
C GLY A 41 4.44 -3.12 -7.37
N VAL A 42 4.47 -4.21 -6.60
CA VAL A 42 4.66 -4.20 -5.15
C VAL A 42 5.69 -5.27 -4.76
N LEU A 43 6.70 -4.88 -3.98
CA LEU A 43 7.65 -5.78 -3.34
C LEU A 43 7.61 -5.55 -1.83
N LEU A 44 7.38 -6.60 -1.06
CA LEU A 44 7.25 -6.54 0.40
C LEU A 44 8.52 -7.04 1.09
N LYS A 45 8.69 -6.68 2.37
CA LYS A 45 9.70 -7.26 3.28
C LYS A 45 11.16 -7.09 2.80
N LEU A 46 11.49 -5.97 2.14
CA LEU A 46 12.88 -5.68 1.78
C LEU A 46 13.63 -5.15 2.99
N ASN A 47 14.78 -5.75 3.29
CA ASN A 47 15.49 -5.54 4.56
C ASN A 47 17.00 -5.35 4.40
N ASP A 48 17.50 -5.21 3.18
CA ASP A 48 18.90 -4.91 2.91
C ASP A 48 19.04 -3.99 1.68
N GLU A 49 20.20 -3.35 1.58
CA GLU A 49 20.48 -2.39 0.52
C GLU A 49 20.42 -2.99 -0.89
N ALA A 50 20.97 -4.19 -1.08
CA ALA A 50 21.04 -4.82 -2.39
C ALA A 50 19.63 -5.18 -2.88
N THR A 51 18.78 -5.74 -2.01
CA THR A 51 17.40 -6.05 -2.35
C THR A 51 16.56 -4.80 -2.60
N VAL A 52 16.75 -3.72 -1.83
CA VAL A 52 16.06 -2.43 -2.07
C VAL A 52 16.44 -1.84 -3.43
N ARG A 53 17.74 -1.78 -3.74
CA ARG A 53 18.25 -1.24 -5.01
C ARG A 53 17.77 -2.06 -6.20
N GLN A 54 17.88 -3.38 -6.12
CA GLN A 54 17.39 -4.29 -7.16
C GLN A 54 15.87 -4.25 -7.27
N GLY A 55 15.17 -4.10 -6.15
CA GLY A 55 13.73 -3.98 -6.08
C GLY A 55 13.22 -2.75 -6.83
N PHE A 56 13.89 -1.61 -6.69
CA PHE A 56 13.60 -0.41 -7.49
C PHE A 56 13.64 -0.70 -9.00
N ALA A 57 14.75 -1.26 -9.48
CA ALA A 57 14.94 -1.55 -10.91
C ALA A 57 13.89 -2.56 -11.42
N THR A 58 13.61 -3.58 -10.61
CA THR A 58 12.62 -4.63 -10.91
C THR A 58 11.22 -4.02 -11.07
N LEU A 59 10.81 -3.12 -10.18
CA LEU A 59 9.48 -2.49 -10.26
C LEU A 59 9.34 -1.60 -11.50
N MET A 60 10.36 -0.78 -11.79
CA MET A 60 10.36 0.05 -13.01
C MET A 60 10.28 -0.79 -14.28
N GLN A 61 11.04 -1.89 -14.34
CA GLN A 61 11.01 -2.82 -15.48
C GLN A 61 9.64 -3.48 -15.64
N ARG A 62 9.06 -4.01 -14.55
CA ARG A 62 7.74 -4.67 -14.59
C ARG A 62 6.64 -3.70 -15.03
N ALA A 63 6.64 -2.49 -14.48
CA ALA A 63 5.65 -1.48 -14.83
C ALA A 63 5.75 -1.06 -16.30
N ALA A 64 6.97 -0.81 -16.80
CA ALA A 64 7.21 -0.46 -18.20
C ALA A 64 6.83 -1.60 -19.16
N ALA A 65 7.08 -2.86 -18.78
CA ALA A 65 6.69 -4.01 -19.60
C ALA A 65 5.16 -4.23 -19.63
N ALA A 66 4.50 -4.09 -18.48
CA ALA A 66 3.05 -4.31 -18.37
C ALA A 66 2.24 -3.14 -18.94
N ARG A 67 2.73 -1.90 -18.84
CA ARG A 67 2.07 -0.68 -19.30
C ARG A 67 3.10 0.27 -19.94
N PRO A 68 3.50 0.03 -21.20
CA PRO A 68 4.54 0.81 -21.87
C PRO A 68 4.25 2.31 -21.99
N GLU A 69 2.96 2.69 -22.05
CA GLU A 69 2.54 4.09 -22.16
C GLU A 69 2.27 4.75 -20.80
N ALA A 70 2.45 4.04 -19.69
CA ALA A 70 2.23 4.61 -18.37
C ALA A 70 3.33 5.62 -18.00
N ARG A 71 2.93 6.76 -17.46
CA ARG A 71 3.83 7.72 -16.83
C ARG A 71 4.29 7.14 -15.49
N LEU A 72 5.55 6.73 -15.40
CA LEU A 72 6.13 6.22 -14.15
C LEU A 72 6.81 7.38 -13.41
N GLU A 73 6.34 7.69 -12.20
CA GLU A 73 6.90 8.77 -11.38
C GLU A 73 8.04 8.28 -10.48
N GLY A 74 8.12 6.97 -10.25
CA GLY A 74 9.16 6.32 -9.46
C GLY A 74 8.59 5.19 -8.60
N VAL A 75 9.18 5.02 -7.42
CA VAL A 75 8.81 3.99 -6.45
C VAL A 75 8.65 4.62 -5.08
N ILE A 76 7.51 4.35 -4.43
CA ILE A 76 7.29 4.68 -3.02
C ILE A 76 8.02 3.68 -2.14
N VAL A 77 8.86 4.21 -1.24
CA VAL A 77 9.46 3.48 -0.13
C VAL A 77 8.66 3.77 1.13
N GLN A 78 8.20 2.71 1.79
CA GLN A 78 7.37 2.83 3.00
C GLN A 78 7.80 1.79 4.04
N PRO A 79 7.79 2.13 5.34
CA PRO A 79 8.00 1.16 6.41
C PRO A 79 6.96 0.03 6.35
N MET A 80 7.40 -1.21 6.59
CA MET A 80 6.48 -2.32 6.81
C MET A 80 5.73 -2.12 8.13
N ALA A 81 4.40 -2.16 8.08
CA ALA A 81 3.60 -2.22 9.29
C ALA A 81 3.86 -3.56 10.01
N ALA A 82 4.00 -3.49 11.34
CA ALA A 82 4.06 -4.66 12.21
C ALA A 82 2.69 -4.88 12.85
N GLY A 83 2.27 -6.14 12.97
CA GLY A 83 0.99 -6.49 13.57
C GLY A 83 0.57 -7.91 13.21
N GLN A 84 -0.31 -8.48 14.02
CA GLN A 84 -0.91 -9.81 13.78
C GLN A 84 -2.34 -9.70 13.23
N LEU A 85 -2.95 -8.52 13.33
CA LEU A 85 -4.32 -8.25 12.94
C LEU A 85 -4.35 -7.20 11.84
N GLU A 86 -4.92 -7.57 10.70
CA GLU A 86 -5.32 -6.62 9.67
C GLU A 86 -6.79 -6.26 9.90
N LEU A 87 -7.17 -5.00 9.67
CA LEU A 87 -8.54 -4.52 9.78
C LEU A 87 -8.92 -3.79 8.51
N VAL A 88 -10.19 -3.91 8.11
CA VAL A 88 -10.79 -3.06 7.08
C VAL A 88 -11.73 -2.07 7.76
N ILE A 89 -11.61 -0.80 7.40
CA ILE A 89 -12.51 0.26 7.85
C ILE A 89 -13.03 0.98 6.62
N GLY A 90 -14.35 0.95 6.43
CA GLY A 90 -15.05 1.61 5.33
C GLY A 90 -15.97 2.69 5.88
N VAL A 91 -16.09 3.81 5.16
CA VAL A 91 -17.07 4.85 5.47
C VAL A 91 -17.84 5.17 4.21
N GLN A 92 -19.16 5.04 4.25
CA GLN A 92 -20.02 5.44 3.14
C GLN A 92 -21.14 6.36 3.62
N ARG A 93 -21.63 7.20 2.71
CA ARG A 93 -22.87 7.93 2.91
C ARG A 93 -24.01 7.12 2.30
N ASP A 94 -24.77 6.44 3.14
CA ASP A 94 -25.99 5.75 2.76
C ASP A 94 -27.16 6.74 2.56
N PRO A 95 -27.99 6.57 1.51
CA PRO A 95 -29.12 7.47 1.24
C PRO A 95 -30.18 7.52 2.36
N GLY A 96 -30.42 6.42 3.07
CA GLY A 96 -31.43 6.33 4.13
C GLY A 96 -30.86 6.55 5.53
N PHE A 97 -29.64 6.08 5.78
CA PHE A 97 -29.03 6.08 7.11
C PHE A 97 -27.99 7.18 7.33
N GLY A 98 -27.61 7.92 6.29
CA GLY A 98 -26.57 8.94 6.37
C GLY A 98 -25.18 8.31 6.44
N MET A 99 -24.27 8.86 7.26
CA MET A 99 -22.91 8.33 7.36
C MET A 99 -22.90 6.99 8.11
N VAL A 100 -22.46 5.93 7.43
CA VAL A 100 -22.33 4.58 7.99
C VAL A 100 -20.87 4.15 7.93
N LEU A 101 -20.37 3.69 9.07
CA LEU A 101 -19.04 3.13 9.23
C LEU A 101 -19.13 1.60 9.27
N MET A 102 -18.20 0.94 8.59
CA MET A 102 -18.01 -0.51 8.56
C MET A 102 -16.64 -0.82 9.16
N VAL A 103 -16.56 -1.77 10.07
CA VAL A 103 -15.30 -2.35 10.56
C VAL A 103 -15.35 -3.86 10.43
N GLY A 104 -14.27 -4.48 9.98
CA GLY A 104 -14.13 -5.93 9.97
C GLY A 104 -12.68 -6.37 9.97
N LEU A 105 -12.47 -7.68 10.02
CA LEU A 105 -11.14 -8.26 9.84
C LEU A 105 -10.65 -8.04 8.41
N GLY A 106 -9.44 -7.52 8.29
CA GLY A 106 -8.75 -7.20 7.03
C GLY A 106 -8.08 -8.41 6.39
N GLY A 107 -7.39 -8.16 5.28
CA GLY A 107 -6.67 -9.17 4.50
C GLY A 107 -7.48 -9.74 3.33
N VAL A 108 -6.90 -10.72 2.64
CA VAL A 108 -7.47 -11.34 1.43
C VAL A 108 -8.83 -12.01 1.62
N LEU A 109 -9.23 -12.28 2.88
CA LEU A 109 -10.47 -12.99 3.20
C LEU A 109 -11.65 -12.07 3.58
N VAL A 110 -11.48 -10.75 3.58
CA VAL A 110 -12.55 -9.77 3.89
C VAL A 110 -13.83 -10.07 3.09
N GLU A 111 -13.69 -10.29 1.78
CA GLU A 111 -14.82 -10.51 0.86
C GLU A 111 -15.50 -11.86 1.09
N VAL A 112 -14.81 -12.82 1.71
CA VAL A 112 -15.30 -14.20 1.90
C VAL A 112 -15.98 -14.37 3.26
N LEU A 113 -15.45 -13.74 4.32
CA LEU A 113 -15.84 -14.05 5.69
C LEU A 113 -17.11 -13.32 6.15
N LYS A 114 -17.52 -12.23 5.47
CA LYS A 114 -18.68 -11.38 5.86
C LYS A 114 -18.66 -10.92 7.34
N ASP A 115 -17.49 -10.97 7.98
CA ASP A 115 -17.32 -10.60 9.39
C ASP A 115 -17.08 -9.08 9.49
N VAL A 116 -18.18 -8.35 9.34
CA VAL A 116 -18.21 -6.89 9.36
C VAL A 116 -19.32 -6.39 10.27
N VAL A 117 -19.04 -5.34 11.02
CA VAL A 117 -20.00 -4.63 11.86
C VAL A 117 -20.23 -3.24 11.27
N PHE A 118 -21.51 -2.86 11.17
CA PHE A 118 -21.92 -1.52 10.75
C PHE A 118 -22.39 -0.67 11.93
N ARG A 119 -22.06 0.62 11.90
CA ARG A 119 -22.57 1.63 12.83
C ARG A 119 -22.89 2.93 12.10
N ARG A 120 -24.04 3.53 12.41
CA ARG A 120 -24.38 4.87 11.95
C ARG A 120 -23.58 5.90 12.75
N ALA A 121 -22.90 6.83 12.08
CA ALA A 121 -22.20 7.93 12.73
C ALA A 121 -23.16 9.09 13.09
N PRO A 122 -22.90 9.82 14.20
CA PRO A 122 -21.86 9.55 15.19
C PRO A 122 -22.23 8.37 16.11
N PHE A 123 -21.21 7.72 16.67
CA PHE A 123 -21.35 6.65 17.67
C PHE A 123 -20.36 6.92 18.83
N SER A 124 -20.70 6.43 20.02
CA SER A 124 -19.82 6.48 21.20
C SER A 124 -19.10 5.15 21.41
N GLU A 125 -18.20 5.10 22.38
CA GLU A 125 -17.79 3.84 23.00
C GLU A 125 -19.02 3.05 23.48
N ALA A 126 -18.88 1.73 23.55
CA ALA A 126 -19.95 0.82 23.92
C ALA A 126 -20.32 0.92 25.42
#